data_AF-A0A936FJC4-F1
#
_entry.id   AF-A0A936FJC4-F1
#
_cell.length_a   1.000
_cell.length_b   1.000
_cell.length_c   1.000
_cell.angle_alpha   90.00
_cell.angle_beta   90.00
_cell.angle_gamma   90.00
#
_symmetry.space_group_name_H-M   'P 1'
#
loop_
_entity.id
_entity.type
_entity.pdbx_description
1 polymer ?
#
loop_
_entity_poly.entity_id
_entity_poly.type
_entity_poly.pdbx_seq_one_letter_code
_entity_poly.pdbx_strand_id
1 'polypeptide(L)'
;MDWQTSSSDIRWWFWASTLAFIVAALAGWTPGYYVVMAISALQVLFFLAQERSLAAFPTQIRLAYFGFTLFGLWPELRWFVFAVLLLGTVMVTFFGRCAIALVLKRMPWNRGREVRLN
;
A
#
# COMPACT_ATOMS: atom_id res chain seq x y z
N MET A 1 4.54 -19.58 -3.34
CA MET A 1 4.98 -18.16 -3.56
C MET A 1 4.80 -17.50 -2.22
N ASP A 2 5.71 -17.88 -1.31
CA ASP A 2 5.53 -17.80 0.14
C ASP A 2 6.45 -16.70 0.65
N TRP A 3 5.88 -15.54 0.95
CA TRP A 3 6.56 -14.56 1.77
C TRP A 3 6.50 -15.06 3.21
N GLN A 4 7.64 -15.44 3.78
CA GLN A 4 7.76 -15.56 5.23
C GLN A 4 7.44 -14.18 5.82
N THR A 5 6.32 -14.07 6.51
CA THR A 5 5.94 -12.92 7.34
C THR A 5 6.87 -12.86 8.55
N SER A 6 8.16 -12.63 8.30
CA SER A 6 9.12 -12.43 9.37
C SER A 6 8.90 -11.02 9.91
N SER A 7 8.51 -10.90 11.17
CA SER A 7 8.32 -9.63 11.90
C SER A 7 9.59 -8.75 11.96
N SER A 8 10.70 -9.25 11.43
CA SER A 8 11.97 -8.55 11.25
C SER A 8 12.06 -7.70 9.97
N ASP A 9 11.14 -7.83 9.00
CA ASP A 9 11.17 -7.02 7.77
C ASP A 9 10.53 -5.64 8.01
N ILE A 10 11.31 -4.58 7.77
CA ILE A 10 10.85 -3.18 7.84
C ILE A 10 9.64 -2.91 6.95
N ARG A 11 9.52 -3.62 5.82
CA ARG A 11 8.38 -3.54 4.89
C ARG A 11 7.08 -4.00 5.53
N TRP A 12 7.15 -5.02 6.38
CA TRP A 12 6.00 -5.50 7.11
C TRP A 12 5.52 -4.45 8.13
N TRP A 13 6.45 -3.81 8.84
CA TRP A 13 6.13 -2.74 9.78
C TRP A 13 5.49 -1.52 9.13
N PHE A 14 5.91 -1.15 7.91
CA PHE A 14 5.22 -0.12 7.15
C PHE A 14 3.75 -0.46 6.93
N TRP A 15 3.44 -1.68 6.47
CA TRP A 15 2.06 -2.12 6.24
C TRP A 15 1.25 -2.28 7.54
N ALA A 16 1.83 -2.85 8.59
CA ALA A 16 1.20 -3.00 9.89
C ALA A 16 0.85 -1.65 10.52
N SER A 17 1.75 -0.67 10.40
CA SER A 17 1.49 0.70 10.88
C SER A 17 0.36 1.35 10.10
N THR A 18 0.40 1.28 8.76
CA THR A 18 -0.69 1.78 7.90
C THR A 18 -2.02 1.09 8.23
N LEU A 19 -2.02 -0.22 8.48
CA LEU A 19 -3.20 -0.97 8.87
C LEU A 19 -3.84 -0.43 10.15
N ALA A 20 -3.04 -0.22 11.19
CA ALA A 20 -3.51 0.31 12.47
C ALA A 20 -4.18 1.68 12.31
N PHE A 21 -3.57 2.58 11.51
CA PHE A 21 -4.13 3.90 11.26
C PHE A 21 -5.41 3.87 10.41
N ILE A 22 -5.54 2.93 9.47
CA ILE A 22 -6.79 2.76 8.71
C ILE A 22 -7.92 2.28 9.62
N VAL A 23 -7.64 1.31 10.49
CA VAL A 23 -8.63 0.83 11.48
C VAL A 23 -9.07 1.99 12.37
N ALA A 24 -8.13 2.78 12.90
CA ALA A 24 -8.45 3.94 13.72
C ALA A 24 -9.28 5.00 12.95
N ALA A 25 -8.94 5.26 11.68
CA ALA A 25 -9.68 6.18 10.82
C ALA A 25 -11.13 5.74 10.58
N LEU A 26 -11.33 4.45 10.29
CA LEU A 26 -12.67 3.88 10.08
C LEU A 26 -13.48 3.75 11.38
N ALA A 27 -12.81 3.61 12.53
CA ALA A 27 -13.42 3.61 13.86
C ALA A 27 -13.89 5.01 14.33
N GLY A 28 -13.71 6.05 13.50
CA GLY A 28 -14.21 7.41 13.76
C GLY A 28 -13.13 8.46 14.01
N TRP A 29 -11.84 8.08 14.06
CA TRP A 29 -10.76 9.05 14.19
C TRP A 29 -10.47 9.73 12.86
N THR A 30 -11.23 10.77 12.54
CA THR A 30 -11.13 11.57 11.30
C THR A 30 -9.71 12.06 10.96
N PRO A 31 -8.84 12.45 11.92
CA PRO A 31 -7.44 12.73 11.63
C PRO A 31 -6.65 11.55 11.06
N GLY A 32 -7.05 10.31 11.38
CA GLY A 32 -6.38 9.09 10.93
C GLY A 32 -6.29 8.95 9.40
N TYR A 33 -7.29 9.45 8.66
CA TYR A 33 -7.25 9.45 7.20
C TYR A 33 -6.05 10.24 6.65
N TYR A 34 -5.76 11.41 7.24
CA TYR A 34 -4.61 12.24 6.87
C TYR A 34 -3.29 11.61 7.27
N VAL A 35 -3.25 10.93 8.43
CA VAL A 35 -2.06 10.19 8.87
C VAL A 35 -1.73 9.06 7.88
N VAL A 36 -2.73 8.30 7.43
CA VAL A 36 -2.55 7.24 6.42
C VAL A 36 -2.02 7.81 5.10
N MET A 37 -2.58 8.94 4.65
CA MET A 37 -2.11 9.64 3.45
C MET A 37 -0.64 10.08 3.59
N ALA A 38 -0.28 10.69 4.73
CA ALA A 38 1.08 11.14 5.00
C ALA A 38 2.08 9.98 5.06
N ILE A 39 1.73 8.89 5.75
CA ILE A 39 2.55 7.68 5.80
C ILE A 39 2.73 7.09 4.40
N SER A 40 1.66 7.05 3.61
CA SER A 40 1.72 6.51 2.24
C SER A 40 2.60 7.35 1.33
N ALA A 41 2.55 8.68 1.45
CA ALA A 41 3.47 9.58 0.76
C ALA A 41 4.93 9.33 1.16
N LEU A 42 5.21 9.19 2.46
CA LEU A 42 6.55 8.90 2.96
C LEU A 42 7.06 7.55 2.44
N GLN A 43 6.22 6.52 2.39
CA GLN A 43 6.57 5.23 1.82
C GLN A 43 6.93 5.32 0.33
N VAL A 44 6.19 6.11 -0.45
CA VAL A 44 6.54 6.37 -1.86
C VAL A 44 7.92 7.00 -1.97
N LEU A 45 8.20 8.04 -1.18
CA LEU A 45 9.49 8.73 -1.22
C LEU A 45 10.65 7.82 -0.78
N PHE A 46 10.46 7.04 0.28
CA PHE A 46 11.46 6.09 0.78
C PHE A 46 11.81 5.04 -0.29
N PHE A 47 10.81 4.41 -0.89
CA PHE A 47 11.03 3.39 -1.92
C PHE A 47 11.54 3.99 -3.24
N LEU A 48 11.13 5.20 -3.59
CA LEU A 48 11.68 5.89 -4.74
C LEU A 48 13.16 6.22 -4.55
N ALA A 49 13.56 6.64 -3.35
CA ALA A 49 14.97 6.89 -3.01
C ALA A 49 15.80 5.60 -2.99
N GLN A 50 15.23 4.50 -2.50
CA GLN A 50 15.86 3.19 -2.42
C GLN A 50 16.03 2.55 -3.80
N GLU A 51 14.95 2.44 -4.58
CA GLU A 51 14.94 1.76 -5.88
C GLU A 51 15.45 2.62 -7.03
N ARG A 52 15.45 3.96 -6.84
CA ARG A 52 15.76 4.96 -7.89
C ARG A 52 14.97 4.79 -9.19
N SER A 53 13.85 4.08 -9.13
CA SER A 53 13.05 3.74 -10.31
C SER A 53 11.56 3.74 -9.97
N LEU A 54 10.81 4.57 -10.71
CA LEU A 54 9.34 4.56 -10.69
C LEU A 54 8.76 3.31 -11.36
N ALA A 55 9.58 2.60 -12.16
CA ALA A 55 9.19 1.36 -12.81
C ALA A 55 9.44 0.12 -11.93
N ALA A 56 10.11 0.29 -10.78
CA ALA A 56 10.29 -0.79 -9.81
C ALA A 56 8.93 -1.22 -9.25
N PHE A 57 8.67 -2.52 -9.28
CA PHE A 57 7.42 -3.10 -8.82
C PHE A 57 7.02 -2.68 -7.38
N PRO A 58 7.91 -2.65 -6.37
CA PRO A 58 7.56 -2.18 -5.03
C PRO A 58 7.20 -0.69 -4.96
N THR A 59 7.81 0.14 -5.82
CA THR A 59 7.50 1.58 -5.94
C THR A 59 6.15 1.79 -6.63
N GLN A 60 5.85 1.02 -7.68
CA GLN A 60 4.57 1.07 -8.40
C GLN A 60 3.37 0.74 -7.50
N ILE A 61 3.50 -0.29 -6.65
CA ILE A 61 2.44 -0.64 -5.69
C ILE A 61 2.16 0.52 -4.74
N ARG A 62 3.22 1.14 -4.21
CA ARG A 62 3.11 2.26 -3.26
C ARG A 62 2.55 3.51 -3.89
N LEU A 63 2.94 3.81 -5.12
CA LEU A 63 2.37 4.91 -5.90
C LEU A 63 0.88 4.70 -6.13
N ALA A 64 0.47 3.51 -6.57
CA ALA A 64 -0.94 3.18 -6.77
C ALA A 64 -1.71 3.28 -5.45
N TYR A 65 -1.17 2.70 -4.37
CA TYR A 65 -1.78 2.76 -3.05
C TYR A 65 -1.95 4.19 -2.55
N PHE A 66 -0.90 5.01 -2.66
CA PHE A 66 -0.95 6.43 -2.30
C PHE A 66 -2.00 7.17 -3.14
N GLY A 67 -2.05 6.93 -4.45
CA GLY A 67 -3.10 7.47 -5.32
C GLY A 67 -4.51 7.11 -4.83
N PHE A 68 -4.72 5.87 -4.38
CA PHE A 68 -5.99 5.47 -3.77
C PHE A 68 -6.29 6.22 -2.47
N THR A 69 -5.29 6.45 -1.60
CA THR A 69 -5.50 7.21 -0.36
C THR A 69 -5.94 8.65 -0.61
N LEU A 70 -5.55 9.27 -1.74
CA LEU A 70 -5.95 10.63 -2.09
C LEU A 70 -7.44 10.77 -2.41
N PHE A 71 -8.13 9.70 -2.82
CA PHE A 71 -9.59 9.72 -2.92
C PHE A 71 -10.26 9.92 -1.54
N GLY A 72 -9.51 9.73 -0.46
CA GLY A 72 -9.92 10.10 0.89
C GLY A 72 -10.08 11.60 1.13
N LEU A 73 -9.69 12.47 0.18
CA LEU A 73 -9.96 13.89 0.25
C LEU A 73 -11.42 14.23 -0.04
N TRP A 74 -12.17 13.34 -0.71
CA TRP A 74 -13.62 13.48 -0.91
C TRP A 74 -14.38 12.87 0.27
N PRO A 75 -15.04 13.69 1.13
CA PRO A 75 -15.70 13.20 2.34
C PRO A 75 -16.73 12.08 2.10
N GLU A 76 -17.47 12.16 0.99
CA GLU A 76 -18.53 11.24 0.62
C GLU A 76 -17.99 9.87 0.23
N LEU A 77 -16.80 9.83 -0.39
CA LEU A 77 -16.17 8.62 -0.91
C LEU A 77 -15.14 8.03 0.07
N ARG A 78 -14.61 8.85 0.97
CA ARG A 78 -13.49 8.54 1.86
C ARG A 78 -13.69 7.25 2.64
N TRP A 79 -14.86 7.07 3.27
CA TRP A 79 -15.13 5.89 4.08
C TRP A 79 -15.09 4.61 3.25
N PHE A 80 -15.75 4.62 2.07
CA PHE A 80 -15.78 3.48 1.15
C PHE A 80 -14.38 3.13 0.63
N VAL A 81 -13.61 4.13 0.19
CA VAL A 81 -12.24 3.91 -0.29
C VAL A 81 -11.35 3.35 0.80
N PHE A 82 -11.43 3.89 2.02
CA PHE A 82 -10.62 3.40 3.13
C PHE A 82 -11.05 2.00 3.61
N ALA A 83 -12.31 1.63 3.49
CA ALA A 83 -12.77 0.26 3.74
C ALA A 83 -12.18 -0.73 2.72
N VAL A 84 -12.12 -0.35 1.43
CA VAL A 84 -11.45 -1.16 0.39
C VAL A 84 -9.94 -1.24 0.64
N LEU A 85 -9.31 -0.12 1.02
CA LEU A 85 -7.90 -0.08 1.39
C LEU A 85 -7.61 -0.92 2.64
N LEU A 86 -8.51 -0.93 3.64
CA LEU A 86 -8.40 -1.79 4.81
C LEU A 86 -8.30 -3.26 4.37
N LEU A 87 -9.22 -3.71 3.52
CA LEU A 87 -9.24 -5.09 3.02
C LEU A 87 -7.93 -5.43 2.28
N GLY A 88 -7.49 -4.55 1.38
CA GLY A 88 -6.23 -4.72 0.65
C GLY A 88 -4.99 -4.75 1.56
N THR A 89 -4.99 -3.92 2.60
CA THR A 89 -3.89 -3.81 3.57
C THR A 89 -3.85 -4.98 4.55
N VAL A 90 -4.99 -5.53 4.94
CA VAL A 90 -5.07 -6.81 5.67
C VAL A 90 -4.48 -7.92 4.81
N MET A 91 -4.86 -8.02 3.53
CA MET A 91 -4.33 -9.05 2.65
C MET A 91 -2.81 -8.97 2.50
N VAL A 92 -2.24 -7.77 2.32
CA VAL A 92 -0.78 -7.64 2.15
C VAL A 92 -0.01 -7.89 3.45
N THR A 93 -0.56 -7.47 4.60
CA THR A 93 0.11 -7.60 5.91
C THR A 93 0.16 -9.05 6.39
N PHE A 94 -0.91 -9.82 6.18
CA PHE A 94 -1.01 -11.20 6.68
C PHE A 94 -0.66 -12.26 5.64
N PHE A 95 -0.93 -12.02 4.36
CA PHE A 95 -0.76 -13.03 3.31
C PHE A 95 0.32 -12.69 2.29
N GLY A 96 1.00 -11.55 2.42
CA GLY A 96 2.01 -11.08 1.46
C GLY A 96 1.46 -10.89 0.04
N ARG A 97 0.13 -10.81 -0.10
CA ARG A 97 -0.59 -10.74 -1.38
C ARG A 97 -1.42 -9.48 -1.41
N CYS A 98 -1.24 -8.67 -2.46
CA CYS A 98 -2.00 -7.44 -2.66
C CYS A 98 -2.77 -7.50 -3.99
N ALA A 99 -4.03 -7.05 -4.00
CA ALA A 99 -4.82 -6.94 -5.22
C ALA A 99 -4.15 -6.02 -6.26
N ILE A 100 -3.52 -4.94 -5.79
CA ILE A 100 -2.74 -4.00 -6.61
C ILE A 100 -1.61 -4.74 -7.34
N ALA A 101 -0.89 -5.63 -6.64
CA ALA A 101 0.19 -6.42 -7.24
C ALA A 101 -0.33 -7.39 -8.32
N LEU A 102 -1.53 -7.96 -8.15
CA LEU A 102 -2.16 -8.83 -9.14
C LEU A 102 -2.53 -8.06 -10.42
N VAL A 103 -3.10 -6.86 -10.27
CA VAL A 103 -3.45 -6.00 -11.40
C VAL A 103 -2.19 -5.51 -12.13
N LEU A 104 -1.19 -5.02 -11.39
CA LEU A 104 0.09 -4.57 -11.94
C LEU A 104 0.82 -5.66 -12.71
N LYS A 105 0.79 -6.91 -12.23
CA LYS A 105 1.37 -8.06 -12.94
C LYS A 105 0.76 -8.27 -14.34
N ARG A 106 -0.51 -7.89 -14.53
CA ARG A 106 -1.23 -8.07 -15.80
C ARG A 106 -1.04 -6.90 -16.78
N MET A 107 -0.46 -5.78 -16.34
CA MET A 107 -0.26 -4.61 -17.19
C MET A 107 0.81 -4.86 -18.28
N PRO A 108 0.64 -4.29 -19.49
CA PRO A 108 1.44 -4.67 -20.66
C PRO A 108 2.94 -4.40 -20.50
N TRP A 109 3.32 -3.39 -19.71
CA TRP A 109 4.72 -3.08 -19.41
C TRP A 109 5.38 -4.03 -18.40
N ASN A 110 4.59 -4.82 -17.66
CA ASN A 110 5.05 -5.76 -16.65
C ASN A 110 4.87 -7.23 -17.08
N ARG A 111 4.32 -7.47 -18.28
CA ARG A 111 4.19 -8.80 -18.89
C ARG A 111 5.58 -9.37 -19.19
N GLY A 112 5.90 -10.53 -18.64
CA GLY A 112 7.13 -11.27 -18.93
C GLY A 112 8.38 -10.85 -18.13
N ARG A 113 8.29 -9.86 -17.23
CA ARG A 113 9.37 -9.58 -16.27
C ARG A 113 9.27 -10.53 -15.07
N GLU A 114 10.39 -11.10 -14.63
CA GLU A 114 10.47 -11.69 -13.30
C GLU A 114 10.13 -10.60 -12.28
N VAL A 115 9.05 -10.78 -11.53
CA VAL A 115 8.63 -9.83 -10.48
C VAL A 115 9.64 -9.93 -9.34
N ARG A 116 10.75 -9.21 -9.45
CA ARG A 116 11.71 -9.03 -8.36
C ARG A 116 11.22 -7.87 -7.50
N LEU A 117 10.71 -8.25 -6.34
CA LEU A 117 10.25 -7.40 -5.25
C LEU A 117 11.39 -7.15 -4.24
N ASN A 118 12.65 -7.12 -4.72
CA ASN A 118 13.78 -6.79 -3.86
C ASN A 118 13.61 -5.39 -3.31
#